data_AF-A0A7W6MHK3-F1
#
_entry.id   AF-A0A7W6MHK3-F1
#
_cell.length_a   1.000
_cell.length_b   1.000
_cell.length_c   1.000
_cell.angle_alpha   90.00
_cell.angle_beta   90.00
_cell.angle_gamma   90.00
#
_symmetry.space_group_name_H-M   'P 1'
#
loop_
_entity.id
_entity.type
_entity.pdbx_description
1 polymer ?
#
loop_
_entity_poly.entity_id
_entity_poly.type
_entity_poly.pdbx_seq_one_letter_code
_entity_poly.pdbx_strand_id
1 'polypeptide(L)'
;MTTMIERVARAIAKENNTDAAFDLPWEFFIGQARAVLEEIREPSAAQLAAAEEIVVGYDDFACGDGNVYLAYPEYYDKAKHVWQSLIDAALKEETP
;
A
#
# COMPACT_ATOMS: atom_id res chain seq x y z
N MET A 1 2.75 12.08 12.98
CA MET A 1 2.47 10.82 12.26
C MET A 1 3.56 10.66 11.22
N THR A 2 4.12 9.46 11.02
CA THR A 2 5.13 9.22 9.98
C THR A 2 4.45 8.85 8.65
N THR A 3 4.85 9.48 7.55
CA THR A 3 4.31 9.21 6.20
C THR A 3 4.67 7.79 5.73
N MET A 4 3.96 7.28 4.73
CA MET A 4 4.30 5.98 4.13
C MET A 4 5.71 6.00 3.52
N ILE A 5 6.09 7.10 2.86
CA ILE A 5 7.43 7.31 2.32
C ILE A 5 8.48 7.23 3.42
N GLU A 6 8.29 7.94 4.54
CA GLU A 6 9.25 7.91 5.65
C GLU A 6 9.41 6.51 6.25
N ARG A 7 8.32 5.75 6.35
CA ARG A 7 8.37 4.37 6.87
C ARG A 7 9.21 3.47 5.96
N VAL A 8 9.03 3.56 4.65
CA VAL A 8 9.82 2.80 3.67
C VAL A 8 11.28 3.26 3.68
N ALA A 9 11.53 4.57 3.69
CA ALA A 9 12.89 5.13 3.75
C ALA A 9 13.64 4.68 5.00
N ARG A 10 12.97 4.64 6.16
CA ARG A 10 13.56 4.12 7.41
C ARG A 10 13.88 2.63 7.32
N ALA A 11 13.03 1.84 6.67
CA ALA A 11 13.30 0.42 6.46
C ALA A 11 14.54 0.21 5.59
N ILE A 12 14.64 0.95 4.48
CA ILE A 12 15.80 0.91 3.57
C ILE A 12 17.07 1.36 4.29
N ALA A 13 17.02 2.46 5.06
CA ALA A 13 18.16 2.94 5.84
C ALA A 13 18.63 1.91 6.89
N LYS A 14 17.69 1.23 7.54
CA LYS A 14 18.00 0.19 8.53
C LYS A 14 18.68 -1.02 7.90
N GLU A 15 18.23 -1.45 6.73
CA GLU A 15 18.85 -2.57 6.00
C GLU A 15 20.23 -2.20 5.46
N ASN A 16 20.37 -0.96 4.97
CA ASN A 16 21.64 -0.44 4.44
C ASN A 16 22.67 -0.12 5.52
N ASN A 17 22.37 -0.28 6.82
CA ASN A 17 23.20 0.06 7.98
C ASN A 17 24.51 -0.76 8.07
N THR A 18 25.32 -0.59 7.04
CA THR A 18 26.69 -1.00 6.81
C THR A 18 27.55 0.26 6.97
N ASP A 19 28.84 0.13 7.25
CA ASP A 19 29.74 1.26 7.51
C ASP A 19 29.73 2.33 6.40
N ALA A 20 29.33 1.98 5.17
CA ALA A 20 29.23 2.89 4.02
C ALA A 20 27.92 3.72 3.95
N ALA A 21 26.86 3.31 4.64
CA ALA A 21 25.57 4.01 4.58
C ALA A 21 25.40 5.10 5.63
N PHE A 22 26.31 5.19 6.61
CA PHE A 22 26.29 6.25 7.63
C PHE A 22 26.44 7.66 7.05
N ASP A 23 27.03 7.80 5.86
CA ASP A 23 27.26 9.09 5.20
C ASP A 23 26.21 9.44 4.13
N LEU A 24 25.20 8.59 3.90
CA LEU A 24 24.18 8.88 2.90
C LEU A 24 23.16 9.89 3.44
N PRO A 25 22.85 10.97 2.69
CA PRO A 25 21.88 11.97 3.12
C PRO A 25 20.47 11.37 3.18
N TRP A 26 19.61 11.88 4.06
CA TRP A 26 18.26 11.35 4.26
C TRP A 26 17.42 11.36 2.96
N GLU A 27 17.63 12.38 2.13
CA GLU A 27 17.01 12.56 0.81
C GLU A 27 17.30 11.41 -0.15
N PHE A 28 18.46 10.73 0.00
CA PHE A 28 18.77 9.54 -0.77
C PHE A 28 17.77 8.42 -0.45
N PHE A 29 17.50 8.16 0.83
CA PHE A 29 16.55 7.14 1.27
C PHE A 29 15.11 7.50 0.91
N ILE A 30 14.74 8.78 0.96
CA ILE A 30 13.45 9.27 0.46
C ILE A 30 13.31 8.99 -1.05
N GLY A 31 14.34 9.25 -1.84
CA GLY A 31 14.35 8.95 -3.27
C GLY A 31 14.16 7.45 -3.57
N GLN A 32 14.86 6.59 -2.83
CA GLN A 32 14.70 5.14 -2.93
C GLN A 32 13.29 4.69 -2.54
N ALA A 33 12.74 5.23 -1.45
CA ALA A 33 11.39 4.93 -1.01
C ALA A 33 10.33 5.31 -2.06
N ARG A 34 10.47 6.48 -2.70
CA ARG A 34 9.60 6.90 -3.81
C ARG A 34 9.68 5.94 -4.99
N ALA A 35 10.90 5.53 -5.38
CA ALA A 35 11.09 4.57 -6.46
C ALA A 35 10.44 3.21 -6.17
N VAL A 36 10.57 2.71 -4.92
CA VAL A 36 9.89 1.47 -4.49
C VAL A 36 8.37 1.61 -4.58
N LEU A 37 7.80 2.72 -4.12
CA LEU A 37 6.36 2.96 -4.17
C LEU A 37 5.81 3.02 -5.60
N GLU A 38 6.56 3.64 -6.52
CA GLU A 38 6.20 3.65 -7.95
C GLU A 38 6.26 2.25 -8.57
N GLU A 39 7.24 1.42 -8.20
CA GLU A 39 7.36 0.04 -8.70
C GLU A 39 6.21 -0.86 -8.24
N ILE A 40 5.71 -0.66 -7.00
CA ILE A 40 4.59 -1.43 -6.45
C ILE A 40 3.22 -0.79 -6.74
N ARG A 41 3.15 0.16 -7.68
CA ARG A 41 1.90 0.86 -8.01
C ARG A 41 0.82 -0.07 -8.55
N GLU A 42 1.23 -1.17 -9.17
CA GLU A 42 0.35 -2.27 -9.54
C GLU A 42 0.34 -3.34 -8.44
N PRO A 43 -0.83 -3.64 -7.84
CA PRO A 43 -0.92 -4.69 -6.83
C PRO A 43 -0.72 -6.07 -7.46
N SER A 44 -0.08 -6.96 -6.71
CA SER A 44 0.08 -8.37 -7.08
C SER A 44 -1.26 -9.13 -7.02
N ALA A 45 -1.34 -10.25 -7.74
CA ALA A 45 -2.50 -11.13 -7.70
C ALA A 45 -2.84 -11.61 -6.28
N ALA A 46 -1.84 -11.86 -5.44
CA ALA A 46 -2.05 -12.27 -4.05
C ALA A 46 -2.67 -11.15 -3.20
N GLN A 47 -2.29 -9.88 -3.43
CA GLN A 47 -2.90 -8.74 -2.74
C GLN A 47 -4.34 -8.51 -3.19
N LEU A 48 -4.65 -8.75 -4.46
CA LEU A 48 -6.01 -8.64 -4.99
C LEU A 48 -6.90 -9.76 -4.46
N ALA A 49 -6.42 -11.00 -4.41
CA ALA A 49 -7.12 -12.10 -3.76
C ALA A 49 -7.37 -11.82 -2.26
N ALA A 50 -6.39 -11.26 -1.54
CA ALA A 50 -6.59 -10.86 -0.14
C ALA A 50 -7.63 -9.74 0.02
N ALA A 51 -7.76 -8.84 -0.96
CA ALA A 51 -8.80 -7.81 -0.94
C ALA A 51 -10.21 -8.42 -1.10
N GLU A 52 -10.36 -9.49 -1.87
CA GLU A 52 -11.65 -10.19 -2.02
C GLU A 52 -12.14 -10.79 -0.70
N GLU A 53 -11.24 -11.27 0.18
CA GLU A 53 -11.61 -11.75 1.52
C GLU A 53 -12.25 -10.65 2.40
N ILE A 54 -11.87 -9.38 2.19
CA ILE A 54 -12.42 -8.24 2.94
C ILE A 54 -13.88 -7.96 2.51
N VAL A 55 -14.22 -8.16 1.23
CA VAL A 55 -15.59 -7.95 0.70
C VAL A 55 -16.58 -8.92 1.26
N VAL A 56 -16.14 -10.17 1.44
CA VAL A 56 -16.94 -11.24 2.00
C VAL A 56 -17.44 -10.88 3.41
N GLY A 57 -16.82 -9.90 4.09
CA GLY A 57 -17.22 -9.40 5.40
C GLY A 57 -18.18 -8.20 5.43
N TYR A 58 -18.57 -7.60 4.29
CA TYR A 58 -19.60 -6.53 4.29
C TYR A 58 -21.00 -7.17 4.27
N ASP A 59 -21.34 -7.81 5.39
CA ASP A 59 -22.68 -8.34 5.67
C ASP A 59 -23.66 -7.18 5.80
N ASP A 60 -24.66 -7.13 4.93
CA ASP A 60 -25.79 -6.21 5.10
C ASP A 60 -26.61 -6.70 6.30
N PHE A 61 -26.37 -6.08 7.45
CA PHE A 61 -27.14 -6.27 8.68
C PHE A 61 -28.67 -6.08 8.51
N ALA A 62 -29.16 -5.65 7.34
CA ALA A 62 -30.59 -5.48 7.06
C ALA A 62 -31.35 -6.79 6.74
N CYS A 63 -30.70 -7.89 6.34
CA CYS A 63 -31.44 -9.07 5.82
C CYS A 63 -31.64 -10.23 6.80
N GLY A 64 -30.88 -10.31 7.90
CA GLY A 64 -31.15 -11.25 8.99
C GLY A 64 -31.07 -12.75 8.65
N ASP A 65 -30.56 -13.11 7.46
CA ASP A 65 -30.54 -14.49 6.95
C ASP A 65 -29.17 -14.94 6.39
N GLY A 66 -28.07 -14.40 6.91
CA GLY A 66 -26.74 -14.99 6.73
C GLY A 66 -26.12 -14.80 5.34
N ASN A 67 -25.05 -14.01 5.31
CA ASN A 67 -24.01 -13.98 4.28
C ASN A 67 -24.53 -14.03 2.83
N VAL A 68 -24.97 -12.89 2.30
CA VAL A 68 -25.12 -12.72 0.86
C VAL A 68 -23.75 -12.43 0.26
N TYR A 69 -23.13 -13.44 -0.36
CA TYR A 69 -21.88 -13.29 -1.11
C TYR A 69 -22.15 -12.55 -2.42
N LEU A 70 -22.08 -11.22 -2.40
CA LEU A 70 -22.01 -10.43 -3.63
C LEU A 70 -20.57 -10.44 -4.14
N ALA A 71 -20.20 -11.50 -4.88
CA ALA A 71 -19.06 -11.47 -5.77
C ALA A 71 -19.36 -10.41 -6.87
N TYR A 72 -19.04 -9.15 -6.58
CA TYR A 72 -19.27 -8.07 -7.51
C TYR A 72 -18.20 -8.15 -8.61
N PRO A 73 -18.56 -8.34 -9.89
CA PRO A 73 -17.61 -8.58 -10.97
C PRO A 73 -16.55 -7.47 -11.14
N GLU A 74 -16.82 -6.26 -10.65
CA GLU A 74 -15.92 -5.11 -10.74
C GLU A 74 -15.07 -4.90 -9.47
N TYR A 75 -15.15 -5.80 -8.48
CA TYR A 75 -14.43 -5.62 -7.22
C TYR A 75 -12.91 -5.66 -7.39
N TYR A 76 -12.40 -6.53 -8.25
CA TYR A 76 -10.98 -6.61 -8.57
C TYR A 76 -10.45 -5.26 -9.10
N ASP A 77 -11.18 -4.65 -10.03
CA ASP A 77 -10.83 -3.33 -10.59
C ASP A 77 -10.94 -2.23 -9.53
N LYS A 78 -11.93 -2.30 -8.65
CA LYS A 78 -12.08 -1.37 -7.52
C LYS A 78 -10.92 -1.49 -6.53
N ALA A 79 -10.53 -2.70 -6.13
CA ALA A 79 -9.43 -2.94 -5.22
C ALA A 79 -8.11 -2.44 -5.82
N LYS A 80 -7.89 -2.70 -7.10
CA LYS A 80 -6.76 -2.15 -7.87
C LYS A 80 -6.74 -0.63 -7.86
N HIS A 81 -7.88 0.01 -8.13
CA HIS A 81 -7.99 1.46 -8.15
C HIS A 81 -7.75 2.09 -6.77
N VAL A 82 -8.26 1.46 -5.69
CA VAL A 82 -8.01 1.90 -4.32
C VAL A 82 -6.53 1.81 -4.00
N TRP A 83 -5.88 0.69 -4.33
CA TRP A 83 -4.44 0.52 -4.12
C TRP A 83 -3.63 1.62 -4.81
N GLN A 84 -3.85 1.82 -6.12
CA GLN A 84 -3.18 2.88 -6.87
C GLN A 84 -3.42 4.27 -6.25
N SER A 85 -4.65 4.55 -5.80
CA SER A 85 -4.99 5.83 -5.16
C SER A 85 -4.27 6.03 -3.83
N LEU A 86 -4.05 4.96 -3.05
CA LEU A 86 -3.27 5.01 -1.81
C LEU A 86 -1.79 5.29 -2.08
N ILE A 87 -1.21 4.65 -3.11
CA ILE A 87 0.16 4.92 -3.55
C ILE A 87 0.30 6.37 -4.04
N ASP A 88 -0.63 6.86 -4.85
CA ASP A 88 -0.64 8.23 -5.34
C ASP A 88 -0.76 9.25 -4.19
N ALA A 89 -1.57 8.96 -3.18
CA ALA A 89 -1.69 9.79 -1.99
C ALA A 89 -0.35 9.83 -1.23
N ALA A 90 0.28 8.67 -1.01
CA ALA A 90 1.58 8.58 -0.36
C ALA A 90 2.67 9.36 -1.13
N LEU A 91 2.66 9.32 -2.47
CA LEU A 91 3.61 10.05 -3.31
C LEU A 91 3.41 11.57 -3.29
N LYS A 92 2.18 12.03 -3.05
CA LYS A 92 1.84 13.46 -2.93
C LYS A 92 2.11 14.05 -1.54
N GLU A 93 2.28 13.22 -0.51
CA GLU A 93 2.62 13.71 0.82
C GLU A 93 3.96 14.46 0.79
N GLU A 94 3.95 15.66 1.37
CA GLU A 94 5.18 16.40 1.63
C GLU A 94 5.96 15.63 2.71
N THR A 95 7.13 15.14 2.33
CA THR A 95 8.10 14.62 3.29
C THR A 95 8.76 15.81 4.01
N PRO A 96 8.71 15.86 5.35
CA PRO A 96 9.28 16.95 6.14
C PRO A 96 10.82 17.00 6.09
#